data_AF-A0AAD5TBC2-F1
#
_entry.id   AF-A0AAD5TBC2-F1
#
_cell.length_a   1.000
_cell.length_b   1.000
_cell.length_c   1.000
_cell.angle_alpha   90.00
_cell.angle_beta   90.00
_cell.angle_gamma   90.00
#
_symmetry.space_group_name_H-M   'P 1'
#
loop_
_entity.id
_entity.type
_entity.pdbx_description
1 polymer ?
#
loop_
_entity_poly.entity_id
_entity_poly.type
_entity_poly.pdbx_seq_one_letter_code
_entity_poly.pdbx_strand_id
1 'polypeptide(L)'
;MSRNSAHTLALYTTKAVIVLDSEGKRLLAKYYAADYPTLKEQRVFEKALFDKTKKLNSEIVLLDNQVIVYRNSHDVFIYFVGTMDENELILMSTLQAFYEALSMLLAGQVEKRSILENADLVFLALDETIDDGIILESDSTQIAARVTKKDANDGSIPLAEQTIAQALRQAQEQITKSLLNLVDEFTRFVTDDCNFPEELLSVIFDPALEEVMGRDLWTLMEDCFRRGVGGG
;
A
#
# COMPACT_ATOMS: atom_id res chain seq x y z
N MET A 1 -11.25 46.97 23.16
CA MET A 1 -11.18 46.00 24.27
C MET A 1 -12.53 45.30 24.29
N SER A 2 -12.75 44.03 23.96
CA SER A 2 -11.90 42.87 23.72
C SER A 2 -12.56 42.10 22.56
N ARG A 3 -11.88 41.90 21.43
CA ARG A 3 -12.25 40.81 20.53
C ARG A 3 -11.76 39.56 21.23
N ASN A 4 -12.66 38.87 21.92
CA ASN A 4 -12.38 37.51 22.36
C ASN A 4 -12.27 36.66 21.11
N SER A 5 -11.06 36.59 20.52
CA SER A 5 -10.65 35.41 19.76
C SER A 5 -10.74 34.26 20.74
N ALA A 6 -11.87 33.57 20.71
CA ALA A 6 -11.85 32.16 21.03
C ALA A 6 -10.86 31.55 20.03
N HIS A 7 -9.60 31.46 20.42
CA HIS A 7 -8.78 30.33 20.03
C HIS A 7 -9.46 29.12 20.68
N THR A 8 -10.60 28.72 20.11
CA THR A 8 -10.97 27.32 20.10
C THR A 8 -9.77 26.67 19.46
N LEU A 9 -9.12 25.75 20.18
CA LEU A 9 -8.11 24.87 19.61
C LEU A 9 -8.83 24.02 18.56
N ALA A 10 -9.09 24.64 17.41
CA ALA A 10 -9.76 24.06 16.27
C ALA A 10 -8.71 23.18 15.62
N LEU A 11 -8.85 21.87 15.78
CA LEU A 11 -8.12 20.84 15.03
C LEU A 11 -8.41 20.87 13.52
N TYR A 12 -9.17 21.85 13.04
CA TYR A 12 -9.59 22.01 11.65
C TYR A 12 -8.43 22.52 10.79
N THR A 13 -7.57 21.59 10.39
CA THR A 13 -6.41 21.88 9.54
C THR A 13 -6.80 22.05 8.07
N THR A 14 -7.86 21.40 7.60
CA THR A 14 -8.27 21.44 6.18
C THR A 14 -9.67 22.01 6.02
N LYS A 15 -9.79 23.09 5.25
CA LYS A 15 -11.08 23.73 4.90
C LYS A 15 -11.79 23.03 3.75
N ALA A 16 -11.05 22.57 2.75
CA ALA A 16 -11.62 21.90 1.58
C ALA A 16 -10.60 21.00 0.89
N VAL A 17 -11.10 19.94 0.25
CA VAL A 17 -10.36 19.11 -0.70
C VAL A 17 -11.08 19.15 -2.03
N ILE A 18 -10.35 19.47 -3.09
CA ILE A 18 -10.91 19.69 -4.42
C ILE A 18 -10.07 18.93 -5.44
N VAL A 19 -10.73 18.23 -6.34
CA VAL A 19 -10.11 17.55 -7.48
C VAL A 19 -10.73 18.09 -8.76
N LEU A 20 -9.89 18.70 -9.60
CA LEU A 20 -10.27 19.28 -10.88
C LEU A 20 -9.60 18.53 -12.03
N ASP A 21 -10.24 18.55 -13.19
CA ASP A 21 -9.66 18.14 -14.46
C ASP A 21 -8.76 19.25 -15.06
N SER A 22 -7.99 18.91 -16.08
CA SER A 22 -7.20 19.76 -16.97
C SER A 22 -7.96 20.91 -17.64
N GLU A 23 -9.30 20.86 -17.64
CA GLU A 23 -10.18 21.93 -18.12
C GLU A 23 -10.72 22.83 -16.98
N GLY A 24 -10.36 22.55 -15.73
CA GLY A 24 -10.91 23.23 -14.55
C GLY A 24 -12.32 22.77 -14.18
N LYS A 25 -12.77 21.63 -14.72
CA LYS A 25 -14.06 21.02 -14.35
C LYS A 25 -13.90 20.22 -13.05
N ARG A 26 -14.84 20.39 -12.12
CA ARG A 26 -14.90 19.65 -10.87
C ARG A 26 -15.13 18.16 -11.11
N LEU A 27 -14.24 17.32 -10.59
CA LEU A 27 -14.40 15.87 -10.47
C LEU A 27 -14.91 15.52 -9.07
N LEU A 28 -14.25 16.05 -8.04
CA LEU A 28 -14.61 15.88 -6.64
C LEU A 28 -14.43 17.22 -5.93
N ALA A 29 -15.32 17.56 -5.00
CA ALA A 29 -15.08 18.65 -4.06
C ALA A 29 -15.80 18.38 -2.75
N LYS A 30 -15.05 18.47 -1.65
CA LYS A 30 -15.56 18.33 -0.29
C LYS A 30 -15.12 19.56 0.50
N TYR A 31 -16.09 20.34 0.97
CA TYR A 31 -15.87 21.55 1.75
C TYR A 31 -16.28 21.25 3.20
N TYR A 32 -15.34 21.42 4.12
CA TYR A 32 -15.53 21.23 5.56
C TYR A 32 -15.87 22.57 6.25
N ALA A 33 -15.33 23.68 5.72
CA ALA A 33 -15.63 25.01 6.21
C ALA A 33 -16.92 25.58 5.60
N ALA A 34 -17.67 26.36 6.38
CA ALA A 34 -18.87 27.06 5.95
C ALA A 34 -18.60 28.36 5.14
N ASP A 35 -17.35 28.59 4.72
CA ASP A 35 -16.91 29.81 4.02
C ASP A 35 -17.54 29.95 2.62
N TYR A 36 -17.92 28.84 2.00
CA TYR A 36 -18.52 28.79 0.65
C TYR A 36 -19.86 28.05 0.66
N PRO A 37 -20.93 28.68 1.21
CA PRO A 37 -22.21 28.01 1.45
C PRO A 37 -22.97 27.70 0.15
N THR A 38 -22.74 28.47 -0.93
CA THR A 38 -23.43 28.25 -2.21
C THR A 38 -22.54 27.56 -3.24
N LEU A 39 -23.14 26.69 -4.06
CA LEU A 39 -22.45 26.06 -5.21
C LEU A 39 -21.88 27.09 -6.20
N LYS A 40 -22.49 28.28 -6.28
CA LYS A 40 -22.02 29.36 -7.16
C LYS A 40 -20.69 29.92 -6.66
N GLU A 41 -20.58 30.20 -5.35
CA GLU A 41 -19.35 30.70 -4.74
C GLU A 41 -18.22 29.67 -4.82
N GLN A 42 -18.52 28.40 -4.55
CA GLN A 42 -17.55 27.31 -4.70
C GLN A 42 -16.98 27.24 -6.12
N ARG A 43 -17.83 27.35 -7.15
CA ARG A 43 -17.38 27.33 -8.55
C ARG A 43 -16.54 28.55 -8.93
N VAL A 44 -16.85 29.72 -8.36
CA VAL A 44 -16.04 30.93 -8.56
C VAL A 44 -14.66 30.76 -7.94
N PHE A 45 -14.59 30.21 -6.73
CA PHE A 45 -13.33 29.90 -6.04
C PHE A 45 -12.50 28.86 -6.81
N GLU A 46 -13.11 27.75 -7.22
CA GLU A 46 -12.44 26.69 -8.00
C GLU A 46 -11.86 27.21 -9.32
N LYS A 47 -12.60 28.08 -10.00
CA LYS A 47 -12.11 28.71 -11.23
C LYS A 47 -10.90 29.61 -10.95
N ALA A 48 -10.98 30.45 -9.92
CA ALA A 48 -9.87 31.32 -9.53
C ALA A 48 -8.62 30.51 -9.13
N LEU A 49 -8.82 29.40 -8.43
CA LEU A 49 -7.77 28.47 -8.04
C LEU A 49 -7.09 27.86 -9.27
N PHE A 50 -7.89 27.29 -10.18
CA PHE A 50 -7.39 26.67 -11.40
C PHE A 50 -6.64 27.67 -12.31
N ASP A 51 -7.17 28.88 -12.48
CA ASP A 51 -6.55 29.94 -13.28
C ASP A 51 -5.17 30.36 -12.72
N LYS A 52 -5.00 30.27 -11.39
CA LYS A 52 -3.74 30.58 -10.71
C LYS A 52 -2.74 29.44 -10.80
N THR A 53 -3.17 28.19 -10.62
CA THR A 53 -2.27 27.03 -10.60
C THR A 53 -1.89 26.52 -11.98
N LYS A 54 -2.75 26.68 -13.00
CA LYS A 54 -2.44 26.23 -14.38
C LYS A 54 -1.18 26.86 -14.96
N LYS A 55 -0.82 28.06 -14.49
CA LYS A 55 0.34 28.84 -14.99
C LYS A 55 1.60 28.65 -14.13
N LEU A 56 1.47 27.98 -12.99
CA LEU A 56 2.52 27.86 -12.00
C LEU A 56 2.93 26.38 -11.86
N ASN A 57 4.23 26.14 -11.79
CA ASN A 57 4.80 24.84 -11.42
C ASN A 57 5.21 24.86 -9.95
N SER A 58 4.38 25.45 -9.09
CA SER A 58 4.61 25.49 -7.64
C SER A 58 3.72 24.45 -6.97
N GLU A 59 4.10 23.93 -5.82
CA GLU A 59 3.25 22.99 -5.06
C GLU A 59 2.39 23.72 -4.03
N ILE A 60 2.69 25.00 -3.74
CA ILE A 60 2.06 25.79 -2.68
C ILE A 60 1.66 27.17 -3.23
N VAL A 61 0.41 27.56 -3.01
CA VAL A 61 -0.16 28.83 -3.47
C VAL A 61 -0.99 29.45 -2.35
N LEU A 62 -0.81 30.76 -2.14
CA LEU A 62 -1.68 31.54 -1.27
C LEU A 62 -2.81 32.16 -2.10
N LEU A 63 -4.07 31.94 -1.72
CA LEU A 63 -5.24 32.56 -2.37
C LEU A 63 -6.28 32.92 -1.30
N ASP A 64 -6.87 34.12 -1.37
CA ASP A 64 -7.90 34.58 -0.44
C ASP A 64 -7.57 34.37 1.04
N ASN A 65 -6.30 34.66 1.41
CA ASN A 65 -5.80 34.49 2.76
C ASN A 65 -5.87 33.03 3.27
N GLN A 66 -5.78 32.07 2.36
CA GLN A 66 -5.74 30.63 2.63
C GLN A 66 -4.52 30.02 1.97
N VAL A 67 -3.87 29.11 2.69
CA VAL A 67 -2.79 28.28 2.13
C VAL A 67 -3.44 27.17 1.32
N ILE A 68 -2.96 26.98 0.09
CA ILE A 68 -3.40 25.91 -0.77
C ILE A 68 -2.19 25.13 -1.22
N VAL A 69 -2.19 23.83 -0.95
CA VAL A 69 -1.20 22.90 -1.50
C VAL A 69 -1.86 22.10 -2.61
N TYR A 70 -1.11 21.84 -3.68
CA TYR A 70 -1.66 21.09 -4.80
C TYR A 70 -0.62 20.23 -5.50
N ARG A 71 -1.11 19.19 -6.16
CA ARG A 71 -0.32 18.28 -6.98
C ARG A 71 -1.08 18.00 -8.26
N ASN A 72 -0.37 18.08 -9.38
CA ASN A 72 -0.90 17.69 -10.69
C ASN A 72 -0.41 16.27 -11.06
N SER A 73 -1.30 15.49 -11.66
CA SER A 73 -1.03 14.15 -12.17
C SER A 73 -1.78 13.97 -13.47
N HIS A 74 -1.06 13.75 -14.57
CA HIS A 74 -1.65 13.62 -15.91
C HIS A 74 -2.65 14.75 -16.23
N ASP A 75 -3.94 14.46 -16.28
CA ASP A 75 -5.04 15.37 -16.56
C ASP A 75 -5.84 15.79 -15.32
N VAL A 76 -5.33 15.54 -14.11
CA VAL A 76 -5.99 15.82 -12.84
C VAL A 76 -5.14 16.72 -11.94
N PHE A 77 -5.82 17.63 -11.23
CA PHE A 77 -5.27 18.51 -10.23
C PHE A 77 -5.95 18.25 -8.89
N ILE A 78 -5.17 17.91 -7.86
CA ILE A 78 -5.65 17.65 -6.50
C ILE A 78 -5.21 18.81 -5.62
N TYR A 79 -6.15 19.43 -4.91
CA TYR A 79 -5.96 20.61 -4.07
C TYR A 79 -6.42 20.35 -2.65
N PHE A 80 -5.59 20.73 -1.69
CA PHE A 80 -5.92 20.77 -0.26
C PHE A 80 -5.84 22.23 0.20
N VAL A 81 -6.94 22.73 0.74
CA VAL A 81 -7.10 24.12 1.18
C VAL A 81 -7.04 24.14 2.70
N GLY A 82 -6.06 24.84 3.26
CA GLY A 82 -5.90 25.05 4.70
C GLY A 82 -6.23 26.49 5.12
N THR A 83 -6.18 26.73 6.44
CA THR A 83 -6.23 28.10 6.97
C THR A 83 -4.89 28.81 6.75
N MET A 84 -4.82 30.13 6.99
CA MET A 84 -3.55 30.88 6.84
C MET A 84 -2.51 30.48 7.89
N ASP A 85 -2.96 30.01 9.05
CA ASP A 85 -2.12 29.74 10.21
C ASP A 85 -1.66 28.27 10.27
N GLU A 86 -2.12 27.43 9.33
CA GLU A 86 -1.74 26.02 9.25
C GLU A 86 -0.34 25.82 8.69
N ASN A 87 0.31 24.76 9.14
CA ASN A 87 1.61 24.35 8.62
C ASN A 87 1.45 23.71 7.23
N GLU A 88 2.04 24.32 6.21
CA GLU A 88 1.93 23.87 4.82
C GLU A 88 2.56 22.50 4.62
N LEU A 89 3.57 22.13 5.42
CA LEU A 89 4.23 20.82 5.35
C LEU A 89 3.29 19.68 5.76
N ILE A 90 2.40 19.92 6.72
CA ILE A 90 1.43 18.91 7.15
C ILE A 90 0.40 18.68 6.05
N LEU A 91 -0.12 19.76 5.46
CA LEU A 91 -1.03 19.69 4.32
C LEU A 91 -0.39 19.00 3.12
N MET A 92 0.87 19.33 2.81
CA MET A 92 1.62 18.71 1.72
C MET A 92 1.86 17.22 1.97
N SER A 93 2.25 16.83 3.18
CA SER A 93 2.41 15.42 3.55
C SER A 93 1.10 14.64 3.43
N THR A 94 -0.02 15.26 3.79
CA THR A 94 -1.35 14.63 3.72
C THR A 94 -1.82 14.50 2.27
N LEU A 95 -1.63 15.54 1.46
CA LEU A 95 -1.88 15.50 0.01
C LEU A 95 -1.05 14.40 -0.64
N GLN A 96 0.22 14.27 -0.26
CA GLN A 96 1.13 13.25 -0.75
C GLN A 96 0.64 11.85 -0.38
N ALA A 97 0.28 11.64 0.88
CA ALA A 97 -0.24 10.37 1.37
C ALA A 97 -1.54 9.97 0.65
N PHE A 98 -2.46 10.92 0.45
CA PHE A 98 -3.69 10.70 -0.30
C PHE A 98 -3.39 10.33 -1.77
N TYR A 99 -2.51 11.07 -2.44
CA TYR A 99 -2.11 10.77 -3.82
C TYR A 99 -1.50 9.37 -3.96
N GLU A 100 -0.59 9.01 -3.05
CA GLU A 100 0.03 7.68 -3.05
C GLU A 100 -0.98 6.58 -2.76
N ALA A 101 -1.92 6.80 -1.83
CA ALA A 101 -3.00 5.86 -1.56
C ALA A 101 -3.89 5.66 -2.80
N LEU A 102 -4.26 6.73 -3.50
CA LEU A 102 -4.96 6.64 -4.79
C LEU A 102 -4.14 5.89 -5.83
N SER A 103 -2.83 6.11 -5.88
CA SER A 103 -1.94 5.38 -6.79
C SER A 103 -1.94 3.88 -6.49
N MET A 104 -1.95 3.47 -5.22
CA MET A 104 -2.07 2.05 -4.84
C MET A 104 -3.43 1.46 -5.22
N LEU A 105 -4.52 2.18 -4.92
CA LEU A 105 -5.89 1.72 -5.17
C LEU A 105 -6.24 1.67 -6.68
N LEU A 106 -5.67 2.57 -7.48
CA LEU A 106 -5.92 2.69 -8.93
C LEU A 106 -4.81 2.06 -9.79
N ALA A 107 -4.02 1.15 -9.23
CA ALA A 107 -2.94 0.43 -9.93
C ALA A 107 -1.96 1.35 -10.68
N GLY A 108 -1.62 2.49 -10.07
CA GLY A 108 -0.67 3.49 -10.58
C GLY A 108 -1.29 4.55 -11.50
N GLN A 109 -2.55 4.40 -11.91
CA GLN A 109 -3.19 5.30 -12.88
C GLN A 109 -4.05 6.36 -12.19
N VAL A 110 -3.42 7.44 -11.73
CA VAL A 110 -4.13 8.60 -11.18
C VAL A 110 -4.43 9.60 -12.29
N GLU A 111 -5.41 9.25 -13.12
CA GLU A 111 -5.95 10.06 -14.22
C GLU A 111 -7.49 10.18 -14.12
N LYS A 112 -8.07 11.13 -14.84
CA LYS A 112 -9.50 11.46 -14.77
C LYS A 112 -10.39 10.23 -14.96
N ARG A 113 -10.03 9.37 -15.93
CA ARG A 113 -10.81 8.18 -16.26
C ARG A 113 -10.86 7.21 -15.07
N SER A 114 -9.71 6.85 -14.52
CA SER A 114 -9.58 5.92 -13.40
C SER A 114 -10.28 6.44 -12.14
N ILE A 115 -10.18 7.74 -11.86
CA ILE A 115 -10.87 8.39 -10.73
C ILE A 115 -12.39 8.31 -10.90
N LEU A 116 -12.91 8.54 -12.11
CA LEU A 116 -14.36 8.49 -12.37
C LEU A 116 -14.91 7.06 -12.38
N GLU A 117 -14.14 6.10 -12.90
CA GLU A 117 -14.52 4.68 -12.90
C GLU A 117 -14.53 4.09 -11.47
N ASN A 118 -13.67 4.60 -10.58
CA ASN A 118 -13.53 4.12 -9.20
C ASN A 118 -13.86 5.22 -8.17
N ALA A 119 -14.89 6.03 -8.44
CA ALA A 119 -15.21 7.18 -7.61
C ALA A 119 -15.49 6.82 -6.14
N ASP A 120 -16.16 5.69 -5.90
CA ASP A 120 -16.48 5.22 -4.55
C ASP A 120 -15.22 4.95 -3.72
N LEU A 121 -14.21 4.31 -4.31
CA LEU A 121 -12.90 4.08 -3.67
C LEU A 121 -12.19 5.39 -3.35
N VAL A 122 -12.27 6.38 -4.25
CA VAL A 122 -11.66 7.70 -4.04
C VAL A 122 -12.33 8.44 -2.87
N PHE A 123 -13.66 8.37 -2.76
CA PHE A 123 -14.40 8.95 -1.63
C PHE A 123 -14.04 8.25 -0.31
N LEU A 124 -13.97 6.91 -0.30
CA LEU A 124 -13.56 6.17 0.90
C LEU A 124 -12.13 6.51 1.32
N ALA A 125 -11.20 6.61 0.38
CA ALA A 125 -9.83 7.03 0.65
C ALA A 125 -9.77 8.45 1.23
N LEU A 126 -10.62 9.35 0.73
CA LEU A 126 -10.72 10.71 1.24
C LEU A 126 -11.23 10.72 2.69
N ASP A 127 -12.26 9.94 3.00
CA ASP A 127 -12.82 9.84 4.36
C ASP A 127 -11.84 9.21 5.36
N GLU A 128 -11.00 8.26 4.95
CA GLU A 128 -9.92 7.73 5.81
C GLU A 128 -8.77 8.73 6.00
N THR A 129 -8.59 9.66 5.06
CA THR A 129 -7.52 10.67 5.15
C THR A 129 -7.95 11.86 6.00
N ILE A 130 -9.14 12.43 5.73
CA ILE A 130 -9.66 13.62 6.39
C ILE A 130 -11.12 13.41 6.77
N ASP A 131 -11.43 13.64 8.04
CA ASP A 131 -12.79 13.66 8.56
C ASP A 131 -13.10 15.02 9.17
N ASP A 132 -14.21 15.62 8.73
CA ASP A 132 -14.66 16.97 9.09
C ASP A 132 -13.54 18.03 9.11
N GLY A 133 -12.57 17.96 8.20
CA GLY A 133 -11.45 18.91 8.13
C GLY A 133 -10.29 18.63 9.10
N ILE A 134 -10.36 17.54 9.86
CA ILE A 134 -9.29 17.00 10.70
C ILE A 134 -8.56 15.91 9.92
N ILE A 135 -7.23 15.99 9.88
CA ILE A 135 -6.40 14.96 9.26
C ILE A 135 -6.36 13.75 10.21
N LEU A 136 -6.82 12.60 9.72
CA LEU A 136 -6.86 11.35 10.49
C LEU A 136 -5.60 10.51 10.26
N GLU A 137 -5.21 10.36 9.01
CA GLU A 137 -4.10 9.51 8.59
C GLU A 137 -3.25 10.24 7.55
N SER A 138 -1.93 10.12 7.72
CA SER A 138 -0.92 10.68 6.81
C SER A 138 -0.01 9.61 6.21
N ASP A 139 -0.36 8.33 6.38
CA ASP A 139 0.34 7.19 5.79
C ASP A 139 -0.49 6.57 4.68
N SER A 140 0.08 6.53 3.47
CA SER A 140 -0.61 6.07 2.26
C SER A 140 -0.97 4.60 2.29
N THR A 141 -0.13 3.76 2.91
CA THR A 141 -0.37 2.31 3.01
C THR A 141 -1.52 2.00 3.96
N GLN A 142 -1.61 2.74 5.07
CA GLN A 142 -2.67 2.59 6.06
C GLN A 142 -4.02 3.05 5.51
N ILE A 143 -4.06 4.17 4.77
CA ILE A 143 -5.27 4.65 4.09
C ILE A 143 -5.76 3.57 3.11
N ALA A 144 -4.91 3.11 2.19
CA ALA A 144 -5.28 2.09 1.21
C ALA A 144 -5.75 0.78 1.88
N ALA A 145 -5.04 0.31 2.91
CA ALA A 145 -5.40 -0.90 3.62
C ALA A 145 -6.75 -0.82 4.33
N ARG A 146 -7.15 0.35 4.86
CA ARG A 146 -8.45 0.55 5.51
C ARG A 146 -9.59 0.60 4.48
N VAL A 147 -9.36 1.24 3.34
CA VAL A 147 -10.32 1.30 2.23
C VAL A 147 -10.60 -0.10 1.67
N THR A 148 -9.56 -0.89 1.36
CA THR A 148 -9.74 -2.25 0.84
C THR A 148 -10.42 -3.20 1.83
N LYS A 149 -10.24 -3.00 3.14
CA LYS A 149 -10.94 -3.80 4.17
C LYS A 149 -12.43 -3.51 4.24
N LYS A 150 -12.89 -2.32 3.85
CA LYS A 150 -14.33 -2.01 3.79
C LYS A 150 -15.03 -2.86 2.72
N ASP A 151 -14.35 -3.17 1.62
CA ASP A 151 -14.86 -4.08 0.58
C ASP A 151 -14.74 -5.57 0.97
N ALA A 152 -13.82 -5.92 1.87
CA ALA A 152 -13.63 -7.31 2.34
C ALA A 152 -14.78 -7.85 3.21
N ASN A 153 -15.79 -7.02 3.55
CA ASN A 153 -17.05 -7.50 4.12
C ASN A 153 -17.98 -8.13 3.06
N ASP A 154 -17.62 -8.06 1.77
CA ASP A 154 -18.25 -8.79 0.67
C ASP A 154 -17.18 -9.56 -0.13
N GLY A 155 -16.67 -10.64 0.46
CA GLY A 155 -16.19 -11.80 -0.28
C GLY A 155 -14.96 -11.67 -1.18
N SER A 156 -14.14 -10.62 -1.08
CA SER A 156 -12.84 -10.57 -1.77
C SER A 156 -11.68 -10.33 -0.81
N ILE A 157 -10.64 -11.13 -1.01
CA ILE A 157 -9.60 -11.39 -0.02
C ILE A 157 -8.65 -10.19 0.07
N PRO A 158 -8.25 -9.71 1.27
CA PRO A 158 -7.50 -8.46 1.40
C PRO A 158 -6.04 -8.62 0.99
N LEU A 159 -5.46 -7.49 0.57
CA LEU A 159 -4.06 -7.18 0.23
C LEU A 159 -2.97 -7.76 1.18
N ALA A 160 -3.35 -8.29 2.35
CA ALA A 160 -2.48 -9.12 3.20
C ALA A 160 -1.95 -10.37 2.49
N GLU A 161 -2.61 -10.83 1.42
CA GLU A 161 -2.12 -11.96 0.62
C GLU A 161 -0.81 -11.66 -0.12
N GLN A 162 -0.46 -10.41 -0.42
CA GLN A 162 0.80 -10.13 -1.13
C GLN A 162 2.00 -10.30 -0.19
N THR A 163 1.89 -9.86 1.06
CA THR A 163 2.93 -10.04 2.07
C THR A 163 2.97 -11.48 2.58
N ILE A 164 1.82 -12.12 2.79
CA ILE A 164 1.75 -13.53 3.23
C ILE A 164 2.23 -14.47 2.12
N ALA A 165 1.88 -14.25 0.85
CA ALA A 165 2.39 -15.06 -0.25
C ALA A 165 3.89 -14.84 -0.50
N GLN A 166 4.42 -13.64 -0.23
CA GLN A 166 5.87 -13.40 -0.25
C GLN A 166 6.57 -14.09 0.92
N ALA A 167 6.04 -13.99 2.14
CA ALA A 167 6.59 -14.66 3.32
C ALA A 167 6.54 -16.19 3.20
N LEU A 168 5.44 -16.75 2.66
CA LEU A 168 5.29 -18.17 2.40
C LEU A 168 6.27 -18.66 1.33
N ARG A 169 6.47 -17.90 0.24
CA ARG A 169 7.47 -18.22 -0.78
C ARG A 169 8.90 -18.19 -0.23
N GLN A 170 9.22 -17.19 0.60
CA GLN A 170 10.52 -17.13 1.27
C GLN A 170 10.73 -18.29 2.26
N ALA A 171 9.69 -18.65 3.02
CA ALA A 171 9.73 -19.81 3.90
C ALA A 171 9.91 -21.11 3.11
N GLN A 172 9.19 -21.30 2.00
CA GLN A 172 9.34 -22.45 1.12
C GLN A 172 10.74 -22.55 0.51
N GLU A 173 11.33 -21.42 0.08
CA GLU A 173 12.70 -21.40 -0.46
C GLU A 173 13.74 -21.70 0.62
N GLN A 174 13.58 -21.19 1.83
CA GLN A 174 14.49 -21.49 2.94
C GLN A 174 14.40 -22.96 3.35
N ILE A 175 13.18 -23.52 3.46
CA ILE A 175 12.98 -24.94 3.76
C ILE A 175 13.58 -25.81 2.65
N THR A 176 13.32 -25.50 1.37
CA THR A 176 13.89 -26.23 0.24
C THR A 176 15.41 -26.19 0.24
N LYS A 177 16.04 -25.03 0.51
CA LYS A 177 17.51 -24.93 0.61
C LYS A 177 18.07 -25.74 1.78
N SER A 178 17.43 -25.69 2.94
CA SER A 178 17.83 -26.49 4.10
C SER A 178 17.71 -27.98 3.82
N LEU A 179 16.65 -28.42 3.13
CA LEU A 179 16.46 -29.82 2.73
C LEU A 179 17.49 -30.25 1.68
N LEU A 180 17.77 -29.42 0.67
CA LEU A 180 18.78 -29.73 -0.35
C LEU A 180 20.19 -29.82 0.25
N ASN A 181 20.53 -28.98 1.23
CA ASN A 181 21.80 -29.09 1.94
C ASN A 181 21.90 -30.38 2.77
N LEU A 182 20.79 -30.78 3.43
CA LEU A 182 20.71 -32.06 4.14
C LEU A 182 20.86 -33.25 3.18
N VAL A 183 20.24 -33.18 2.00
CA VAL A 183 20.39 -34.20 0.94
C VAL A 183 21.82 -34.23 0.39
N ASP A 184 22.49 -33.09 0.21
CA ASP A 184 23.90 -33.05 -0.25
C ASP A 184 24.85 -33.63 0.82
N GLU A 185 24.63 -33.31 2.09
CA GLU A 185 25.40 -33.85 3.21
C GLU A 185 25.18 -35.37 3.36
N PHE A 186 23.93 -35.82 3.21
CA PHE A 186 23.59 -37.24 3.22
C PHE A 186 24.12 -37.98 1.98
N THR A 187 24.10 -37.35 0.80
CA THR A 187 24.67 -37.90 -0.44
C THR A 187 26.17 -38.13 -0.29
N ARG A 188 26.89 -37.16 0.28
CA ARG A 188 28.33 -37.30 0.59
C ARG A 188 28.59 -38.43 1.58
N PHE A 189 27.76 -38.53 2.62
CA PHE A 189 27.85 -39.61 3.61
C PHE A 189 27.67 -40.99 2.97
N VAL A 190 26.67 -41.14 2.08
CA VAL A 190 26.43 -42.38 1.32
C VAL A 190 27.61 -42.70 0.38
N THR A 191 28.22 -41.72 -0.27
CA THR A 191 29.30 -41.97 -1.23
C THR A 191 30.67 -42.28 -0.60
N ASP A 192 30.97 -41.74 0.57
CA ASP A 192 32.33 -41.82 1.15
C ASP A 192 32.50 -42.91 2.22
N ASP A 193 31.48 -43.24 3.02
CA ASP A 193 31.57 -44.32 4.02
C ASP A 193 30.16 -44.91 4.27
N CYS A 194 29.82 -46.05 3.67
CA CYS A 194 28.52 -46.75 3.90
C CYS A 194 28.42 -47.32 5.35
N ASN A 195 28.58 -46.51 6.40
CA ASN A 195 28.51 -46.92 7.80
C ASN A 195 27.39 -46.14 8.52
N PHE A 196 26.16 -46.65 8.42
CA PHE A 196 24.97 -45.98 8.97
C PHE A 196 24.75 -46.31 10.46
N PRO A 197 24.47 -45.31 11.32
CA PRO A 197 23.91 -45.55 12.64
C PRO A 197 22.51 -46.19 12.53
N GLU A 198 22.24 -47.28 13.27
CA GLU A 198 20.93 -48.00 13.24
C GLU A 198 19.72 -47.11 13.51
N GLU A 199 19.90 -45.97 14.18
CA GLU A 199 18.83 -45.05 14.57
C GLU A 199 18.22 -44.27 13.39
N LEU A 200 18.92 -44.17 12.25
CA LEU A 200 18.47 -43.41 11.08
C LEU A 200 17.61 -44.22 10.08
N LEU A 201 17.45 -45.53 10.31
CA LEU A 201 16.76 -46.44 9.38
C LEU A 201 15.29 -46.09 9.13
N SER A 202 14.62 -45.51 10.12
CA SER A 202 13.21 -45.11 10.00
C SER A 202 12.99 -43.84 9.17
N VAL A 203 14.04 -43.03 8.98
CA VAL A 203 14.01 -41.76 8.23
C VAL A 203 14.46 -41.97 6.78
N ILE A 204 15.37 -42.92 6.55
CA ILE A 204 15.95 -43.22 5.23
C ILE A 204 14.91 -43.79 4.24
N PHE A 205 13.88 -44.48 4.73
CA PHE A 205 12.82 -45.09 3.90
C PHE A 205 11.48 -44.33 3.97
N ASP A 206 11.53 -43.01 4.11
CA ASP A 206 10.33 -42.18 3.95
C ASP A 206 9.99 -42.03 2.44
N PRO A 207 8.78 -42.38 1.98
CA PRO A 207 8.37 -42.21 0.59
C PRO A 207 8.47 -40.77 0.08
N ALA A 208 8.41 -39.77 0.96
CA ALA A 208 8.56 -38.37 0.61
C ALA A 208 10.01 -37.99 0.22
N LEU A 209 11.01 -38.74 0.70
CA LEU A 209 12.42 -38.53 0.36
C LEU A 209 12.77 -39.05 -1.04
N GLU A 210 12.07 -40.07 -1.55
CA GLU A 210 12.25 -40.60 -2.91
C GLU A 210 11.93 -39.54 -3.98
N GLU A 211 10.87 -38.75 -3.76
CA GLU A 211 10.43 -37.71 -4.69
C GLU A 211 11.41 -36.52 -4.75
N VAL A 212 12.17 -36.29 -3.67
CA VAL A 212 13.12 -35.17 -3.54
C VAL A 212 14.54 -35.54 -3.98
N MET A 213 15.03 -36.75 -3.66
CA MET A 213 16.40 -37.17 -4.01
C MET A 213 16.53 -37.64 -5.46
N GLY A 214 15.43 -38.06 -6.09
CA GLY A 214 15.44 -38.60 -7.45
C GLY A 214 15.91 -40.06 -7.51
N ARG A 215 15.41 -40.79 -8.52
CA ARG A 215 15.54 -42.25 -8.64
C ARG A 215 16.98 -42.77 -8.61
N ASP A 216 17.94 -42.04 -9.19
CA ASP A 216 19.32 -42.50 -9.30
C ASP A 216 20.04 -42.49 -7.94
N LEU A 217 19.84 -41.43 -7.15
CA LEU A 217 20.38 -41.30 -5.78
C LEU A 217 19.72 -42.29 -4.81
N TRP A 218 18.41 -42.49 -4.95
CA TRP A 218 17.67 -43.48 -4.17
C TRP A 218 18.21 -44.91 -4.38
N THR A 219 18.47 -45.28 -5.64
CA THR A 219 19.00 -46.61 -5.98
C THR A 219 20.42 -46.81 -5.42
N LEU A 220 21.27 -45.78 -5.50
CA LEU A 220 22.61 -45.77 -4.90
C LEU A 220 22.58 -45.93 -3.38
N MET A 221 21.62 -45.28 -2.72
CA MET A 221 21.40 -45.39 -1.28
C MET A 221 20.93 -46.80 -0.86
N GLU A 222 19.98 -47.39 -1.60
CA GLU A 222 19.54 -48.78 -1.37
C GLU A 222 20.69 -49.79 -1.56
N ASP A 223 21.54 -49.59 -2.56
CA ASP A 223 22.69 -50.45 -2.82
C ASP A 223 23.79 -50.29 -1.74
N CYS A 224 24.07 -49.08 -1.25
CA CYS A 224 24.97 -48.87 -0.10
C CYS A 224 24.41 -49.56 1.16
N PHE A 225 23.10 -49.44 1.41
CA PHE A 225 22.43 -50.08 2.54
C PHE A 225 22.52 -51.61 2.47
N ARG A 226 22.23 -52.22 1.30
CA ARG A 226 22.40 -53.68 1.10
C ARG A 226 23.84 -54.15 1.29
N ARG A 227 24.83 -53.31 0.96
CA ARG A 227 26.25 -53.61 1.15
C ARG A 227 26.69 -53.48 2.62
N GLY A 228 26.16 -52.51 3.36
CA GLY A 228 26.45 -52.32 4.78
C GLY A 228 25.84 -53.40 5.70
N VAL A 229 24.67 -53.92 5.36
CA VAL A 229 24.00 -54.98 6.16
C VAL A 229 24.49 -56.40 5.81
N GLY A 230 25.20 -56.56 4.68
CA GLY A 230 25.76 -57.85 4.24
C GLY A 230 27.17 -58.18 4.76
N GLY A 231 27.73 -57.35 5.65
CA GLY A 231 29.09 -57.49 6.19
C GLY A 231 29.10 -57.71 7.70
N GLY A 232 28.42 -58.75 8.17
CA GLY A 232 28.44 -59.23 9.56
C GLY A 232 27.98 -60.68 9.63
#